data_AF-A0A1F7X6J4-F1
#
_entry.id   AF-A0A1F7X6J4-F1
#
_cell.length_a   1.000
_cell.length_b   1.000
_cell.length_c   1.000
_cell.angle_alpha   90.00
_cell.angle_beta   90.00
_cell.angle_gamma   90.00
#
_symmetry.space_group_name_H-M   'P 1'
#
loop_
_entity.id
_entity.type
_entity.pdbx_description
1 polymer ?
#
loop_
_entity_poly.entity_id
_entity_poly.type
_entity_poly.pdbx_seq_one_letter_code
_entity_poly.pdbx_strand_id
1 'polypeptide(L)'
;MKRNGFVPIVILVLTGLVIVGYFVFKKYLPKTQNVTTPSQVSIQGVPKKSASAITSPPSSMEGINTHMEVYGQDADPNMITLGPKLGINPEKPGYATKHSMAWELKIPGTPVLAPIDMKLVGFQNNSFYRITEGQNTVRTDDLVLFFESASPDWPGMIIYVYHLSSSPLLPGQNINPDCSAVMEPRGENIQAQGHLFMGNMDYVADKGNAAACEALIGYTVKRGELIGFAGTVPTPDGVGTHSFVDIGFKVSDTSENPLFGLKGTDASGERHVQTGNPYLHWVQPGLFFYWKSYIPDANFPSGVLAYPFEADGYQLPTEQHDVNFKYSSKK
;
A
#
# COMPACT_ATOMS: atom_id res chain seq x y z
N MET A 1 52.83 12.22 73.62
CA MET A 1 52.65 10.82 74.07
C MET A 1 51.56 10.19 73.22
N LYS A 2 51.86 9.01 72.63
CA LYS A 2 50.98 8.05 71.93
C LYS A 2 50.30 8.45 70.60
N ARG A 3 50.75 7.70 69.60
CA ARG A 3 50.28 7.47 68.22
C ARG A 3 49.03 6.56 68.23
N ASN A 4 48.37 6.47 67.07
CA ASN A 4 47.43 5.43 66.56
C ASN A 4 46.06 6.05 66.24
N GLY A 5 45.47 5.96 65.06
CA GLY A 5 45.71 5.10 63.90
C GLY A 5 44.35 4.84 63.29
N PHE A 6 43.95 5.58 62.25
CA PHE A 6 42.71 5.34 61.51
C PHE A 6 42.79 5.95 60.10
N VAL A 7 43.75 5.45 59.32
CA VAL A 7 43.70 5.49 57.85
C VAL A 7 44.05 4.06 57.44
N PRO A 8 43.03 3.19 57.21
CA PRO A 8 42.95 2.56 55.89
C PRO A 8 41.54 2.02 55.55
N ILE A 9 40.49 2.86 55.47
CA ILE A 9 39.17 2.40 54.98
C ILE A 9 38.69 3.18 53.77
N VAL A 10 39.00 4.48 53.67
CA VAL A 10 38.52 5.30 52.54
C VAL A 10 39.26 4.99 51.23
N ILE A 11 40.54 4.61 51.28
CA ILE A 11 41.34 4.30 50.06
C ILE A 11 40.97 2.92 49.48
N LEU A 12 40.55 1.95 50.30
CA LEU A 12 40.14 0.62 49.83
C LEU A 12 38.78 0.64 49.11
N VAL A 13 37.84 1.50 49.53
CA VAL A 13 36.53 1.65 48.87
C VAL A 13 36.67 2.38 47.52
N LEU A 14 37.53 3.39 47.42
CA LEU A 14 37.78 4.10 46.16
C LEU A 14 38.57 3.26 45.15
N THR A 15 39.54 2.46 45.60
CA THR A 15 40.24 1.53 44.69
C THR A 15 39.35 0.36 44.27
N GLY A 16 38.51 -0.17 45.16
CA GLY A 16 37.53 -1.20 44.82
C GLY A 16 36.50 -0.76 43.76
N LEU A 17 35.96 0.46 43.88
CA LEU A 17 35.00 1.01 42.91
C LEU A 17 35.64 1.32 41.55
N VAL A 18 36.89 1.80 41.54
CA VAL A 18 37.62 2.04 40.28
C VAL A 18 37.98 0.72 39.60
N ILE A 19 38.34 -0.33 40.35
CA ILE A 19 38.67 -1.64 39.78
C ILE A 19 37.41 -2.35 39.25
N VAL A 20 36.29 -2.33 39.98
CA VAL A 20 35.02 -2.90 39.50
C VAL A 20 34.49 -2.10 38.30
N GLY A 21 34.58 -0.77 38.34
CA GLY A 21 34.27 0.09 37.20
C GLY A 21 35.11 -0.23 35.97
N TYR A 22 36.42 -0.43 36.14
CA TYR A 22 37.34 -0.79 35.05
C TYR A 22 37.05 -2.19 34.48
N PHE A 23 36.70 -3.18 35.30
CA PHE A 23 36.34 -4.53 34.81
C PHE A 23 34.96 -4.57 34.14
N VAL A 24 33.98 -3.79 34.60
CA VAL A 24 32.68 -3.64 33.91
C VAL A 24 32.87 -2.90 32.59
N PHE A 25 33.67 -1.83 32.56
CA PHE A 25 33.96 -1.09 31.32
C PHE A 25 34.76 -1.92 30.30
N LYS A 26 35.64 -2.83 30.74
CA LYS A 26 36.36 -3.74 29.83
C LYS A 26 35.47 -4.84 29.24
N LYS A 27 34.37 -5.19 29.93
CA LYS A 27 33.35 -6.13 29.41
C LYS A 27 32.40 -5.48 28.40
N TYR A 28 32.33 -4.14 28.39
CA TYR A 28 31.50 -3.32 27.50
C TYR A 28 32.30 -2.39 26.58
N LEU A 29 33.61 -2.58 26.45
CA LEU A 29 34.38 -1.96 25.38
C LEU A 29 33.91 -2.59 24.07
N PRO A 30 33.34 -1.82 23.12
CA PRO A 30 33.00 -2.35 21.82
C PRO A 30 34.27 -2.93 21.23
N LYS A 31 34.22 -4.23 20.93
CA LYS A 31 35.28 -4.91 20.18
C LYS A 31 35.51 -4.03 18.95
N THR A 32 36.73 -3.55 18.75
CA THR A 32 37.16 -2.98 17.48
C THR A 32 36.94 -4.08 16.45
N GLN A 33 35.76 -4.07 15.83
CA GLN A 33 35.54 -4.81 14.61
C GLN A 33 36.53 -4.18 13.64
N ASN A 34 37.47 -4.99 13.16
CA ASN A 34 38.10 -4.69 11.89
C ASN A 34 36.97 -4.23 10.97
N VAL A 35 37.05 -2.99 10.50
CA VAL A 35 36.23 -2.53 9.40
C VAL A 35 36.74 -3.33 8.21
N THR A 36 36.29 -4.58 8.13
CA THR A 36 36.11 -5.23 6.85
C THR A 36 35.17 -4.28 6.14
N THR A 37 35.68 -3.59 5.13
CA THR A 37 34.86 -3.00 4.07
C THR A 37 33.65 -3.92 3.90
N PRO A 38 32.40 -3.44 3.99
CA PRO A 38 31.27 -4.31 3.75
C PRO A 38 31.60 -5.05 2.48
N SER A 39 31.77 -6.38 2.56
CA SER A 39 31.81 -7.18 1.35
C SER A 39 30.56 -6.75 0.65
N GLN A 40 30.77 -6.05 -0.47
CA GLN A 40 29.75 -5.49 -1.32
C GLN A 40 28.70 -6.57 -1.41
N VAL A 41 27.62 -6.44 -0.63
CA VAL A 41 26.54 -7.42 -0.64
C VAL A 41 26.14 -7.35 -2.09
N SER A 42 26.42 -8.43 -2.82
CA SER A 42 26.15 -8.46 -4.25
C SER A 42 24.71 -8.01 -4.35
N ILE A 43 24.48 -6.87 -5.00
CA ILE A 43 23.14 -6.32 -5.24
C ILE A 43 22.33 -7.53 -5.66
N GLN A 44 21.41 -7.94 -4.79
CA GLN A 44 20.72 -9.22 -4.95
C GLN A 44 19.94 -9.05 -6.24
N GLY A 45 20.51 -9.61 -7.31
CA GLY A 45 20.19 -9.19 -8.66
C GLY A 45 18.70 -9.35 -8.88
N VAL A 46 18.10 -8.30 -9.45
CA VAL A 46 16.80 -8.31 -10.12
C VAL A 46 16.46 -9.76 -10.51
N PRO A 47 15.45 -10.41 -9.90
CA PRO A 47 15.21 -11.82 -10.12
C PRO A 47 15.16 -12.10 -11.61
N LYS A 48 15.86 -13.13 -12.11
CA LYS A 48 15.89 -13.51 -13.55
C LYS A 48 14.49 -13.71 -14.19
N LYS A 49 13.43 -13.72 -13.36
CA LYS A 49 12.03 -13.87 -13.74
C LYS A 49 11.20 -12.59 -13.62
N SER A 50 11.78 -11.46 -13.20
CA SER A 50 11.08 -10.16 -13.18
C SER A 50 10.78 -9.76 -14.62
N ALA A 51 9.62 -10.16 -15.09
CA ALA A 51 9.05 -9.70 -16.32
C ALA A 51 8.45 -8.33 -16.02
N SER A 52 9.17 -7.25 -16.31
CA SER A 52 8.45 -6.22 -17.02
C SER A 52 8.15 -6.83 -18.39
N ALA A 53 6.89 -7.20 -18.63
CA ALA A 53 6.53 -7.80 -19.91
C ALA A 53 6.59 -6.77 -21.07
N ILE A 54 6.76 -5.47 -20.78
CA ILE A 54 6.61 -4.40 -21.78
C ILE A 54 7.80 -3.42 -21.80
N THR A 55 8.48 -3.17 -20.67
CA THR A 55 9.59 -2.20 -20.60
C THR A 55 10.91 -2.89 -20.29
N SER A 56 11.99 -2.45 -20.95
CA SER A 56 13.34 -2.88 -20.56
C SER A 56 13.67 -2.37 -19.16
N PRO A 57 14.59 -3.02 -18.41
CA PRO A 57 15.11 -2.46 -17.17
C PRO A 57 15.58 -1.02 -17.38
N PRO A 58 15.44 -0.13 -16.37
CA PRO A 58 15.97 1.22 -16.47
C PRO A 58 17.49 1.17 -16.69
N SER A 59 18.03 2.18 -17.39
CA SER A 59 19.46 2.27 -17.68
C SER A 59 20.34 2.37 -16.42
N SER A 60 19.76 2.82 -15.31
CA SER A 60 20.34 2.78 -13.97
C SER A 60 19.37 2.14 -13.00
N MET A 61 19.89 1.26 -12.14
CA MET A 61 19.15 0.63 -11.04
C MET A 61 19.28 1.43 -9.73
N GLU A 62 19.92 2.59 -9.75
CA GLU A 62 20.07 3.45 -8.57
C GLU A 62 18.70 3.92 -8.05
N GLY A 63 18.44 3.67 -6.77
CA GLY A 63 17.19 4.02 -6.11
C GLY A 63 15.97 3.18 -6.55
N ILE A 64 16.19 2.07 -7.27
CA ILE A 64 15.11 1.18 -7.69
C ILE A 64 14.90 0.06 -6.66
N ASN A 65 13.64 -0.23 -6.33
CA ASN A 65 13.20 -1.29 -5.42
C ASN A 65 13.81 -1.21 -4.01
N THR A 66 13.96 0.01 -3.47
CA THR A 66 14.62 0.29 -2.19
C THR A 66 13.77 0.08 -0.93
N HIS A 67 12.43 0.05 -1.05
CA HIS A 67 11.50 -0.04 0.08
C HIS A 67 10.75 -1.36 0.10
N MET A 68 11.46 -2.47 0.19
CA MET A 68 10.81 -3.79 0.25
C MET A 68 10.15 -4.06 1.61
N GLU A 69 10.55 -3.34 2.65
CA GLU A 69 10.04 -3.46 4.02
C GLU A 69 8.57 -3.10 4.18
N VAL A 70 8.00 -2.37 3.22
CA VAL A 70 6.57 -2.03 3.21
C VAL A 70 5.72 -3.06 2.46
N TYR A 71 6.33 -4.05 1.80
CA TYR A 71 5.59 -5.09 1.11
C TYR A 71 4.99 -6.08 2.11
N GLY A 72 3.67 -6.18 2.08
CA GLY A 72 2.88 -7.11 2.89
C GLY A 72 2.57 -8.39 2.13
N GLN A 73 1.32 -8.84 2.26
CA GLN A 73 0.82 -10.03 1.60
C GLN A 73 0.79 -9.88 0.07
N ASP A 74 1.28 -10.88 -0.66
CA ASP A 74 1.23 -10.94 -2.12
C ASP A 74 -0.20 -11.25 -2.63
N ALA A 75 -0.42 -11.13 -3.94
CA ALA A 75 -1.64 -11.61 -4.58
C ALA A 75 -1.70 -13.16 -4.57
N ASP A 76 -2.91 -13.71 -4.66
CA ASP A 76 -3.14 -15.14 -4.92
C ASP A 76 -2.50 -15.53 -6.26
N PRO A 77 -1.56 -16.49 -6.29
CA PRO A 77 -0.92 -16.95 -7.52
C PRO A 77 -1.91 -17.43 -8.60
N ASN A 78 -3.10 -17.89 -8.22
CA ASN A 78 -4.12 -18.31 -9.17
C ASN A 78 -4.81 -17.14 -9.89
N MET A 79 -4.79 -15.95 -9.29
CA MET A 79 -5.32 -14.73 -9.91
C MET A 79 -4.35 -14.09 -10.88
N ILE A 80 -3.05 -14.35 -10.74
CA ILE A 80 -2.01 -13.74 -11.56
C ILE A 80 -1.93 -14.44 -12.91
N THR A 81 -2.26 -13.74 -13.99
CA THR A 81 -2.35 -14.35 -15.33
C THR A 81 -1.26 -13.88 -16.30
N LEU A 82 -0.37 -12.99 -15.86
CA LEU A 82 0.82 -12.58 -16.60
C LEU A 82 2.01 -12.39 -15.64
N GLY A 83 3.20 -12.79 -16.08
CA GLY A 83 4.44 -12.65 -15.30
C GLY A 83 4.60 -13.67 -14.17
N PRO A 84 5.43 -13.37 -13.14
CA PRO A 84 5.67 -14.24 -12.00
C PRO A 84 4.39 -14.54 -11.23
N LYS A 85 4.13 -15.83 -10.97
CA LYS A 85 2.99 -16.27 -10.16
C LYS A 85 3.15 -15.96 -8.67
N LEU A 86 4.38 -16.10 -8.17
CA LEU A 86 4.75 -15.78 -6.79
C LEU A 86 5.34 -14.36 -6.75
N GLY A 87 5.02 -13.59 -5.72
CA GLY A 87 5.52 -12.24 -5.50
C GLY A 87 6.77 -12.21 -4.63
N ILE A 88 6.93 -11.12 -3.87
CA ILE A 88 8.13 -10.87 -3.05
C ILE A 88 8.11 -11.67 -1.75
N ASN A 89 6.93 -11.91 -1.20
CA ASN A 89 6.72 -12.64 0.06
C ASN A 89 5.95 -13.94 -0.22
N PRO A 90 6.54 -14.91 -0.95
CA PRO A 90 5.85 -16.13 -1.36
C PRO A 90 5.39 -17.01 -0.20
N GLU A 91 5.94 -16.82 1.00
CA GLU A 91 5.51 -17.47 2.25
C GLU A 91 4.23 -16.86 2.85
N LYS A 92 3.79 -15.71 2.33
CA LYS A 92 2.55 -15.01 2.70
C LYS A 92 1.67 -14.78 1.46
N PRO A 93 1.19 -15.84 0.79
CA PRO A 93 0.30 -15.68 -0.34
C PRO A 93 -1.03 -15.06 0.09
N GLY A 94 -1.66 -14.35 -0.84
CA GLY A 94 -3.01 -13.84 -0.70
C GLY A 94 -4.05 -14.92 -0.41
N TYR A 95 -5.16 -14.52 0.22
CA TYR A 95 -6.35 -15.37 0.27
C TYR A 95 -6.88 -15.60 -1.16
N ALA A 96 -7.66 -16.67 -1.35
CA ALA A 96 -8.22 -17.01 -2.66
C ALA A 96 -8.94 -15.80 -3.29
N THR A 97 -8.65 -15.48 -4.55
CA THR A 97 -9.16 -14.29 -5.29
C THR A 97 -8.52 -12.94 -4.98
N LYS A 98 -7.58 -12.85 -4.02
CA LYS A 98 -6.78 -11.63 -3.83
C LYS A 98 -5.93 -11.40 -5.07
N HIS A 99 -6.03 -10.22 -5.67
CA HIS A 99 -5.40 -9.86 -6.94
C HIS A 99 -4.52 -8.60 -6.81
N SER A 100 -4.28 -8.19 -5.57
CA SER A 100 -3.47 -7.04 -5.17
C SER A 100 -2.32 -7.49 -4.26
N MET A 101 -1.36 -6.60 -4.08
CA MET A 101 -0.35 -6.71 -3.03
C MET A 101 -0.65 -5.68 -1.93
N ALA A 102 -0.50 -6.10 -0.68
CA ALA A 102 -0.67 -5.22 0.46
C ALA A 102 0.60 -4.36 0.68
N TRP A 103 0.38 -3.11 1.05
CA TRP A 103 1.40 -2.15 1.43
C TRP A 103 1.20 -1.79 2.90
N GLU A 104 2.15 -2.19 3.73
CA GLU A 104 2.11 -2.12 5.19
C GLU A 104 2.37 -0.69 5.69
N LEU A 105 1.30 0.09 5.73
CA LEU A 105 1.31 1.49 6.18
C LEU A 105 0.94 1.52 7.67
N LYS A 106 1.97 1.40 8.52
CA LYS A 106 1.89 1.23 9.99
C LYS A 106 1.03 2.27 10.73
N ILE A 107 0.73 3.41 10.11
CA ILE A 107 -0.04 4.50 10.69
C ILE A 107 -1.38 4.61 9.95
N PRO A 108 -2.53 4.44 10.64
CA PRO A 108 -3.85 4.71 10.06
C PRO A 108 -3.94 6.10 9.44
N GLY A 109 -4.57 6.22 8.28
CA GLY A 109 -4.69 7.50 7.59
C GLY A 109 -3.39 7.99 6.95
N THR A 110 -2.38 7.13 6.78
CA THR A 110 -1.18 7.48 5.99
C THR A 110 -1.61 7.89 4.57
N PRO A 111 -1.13 9.03 4.04
CA PRO A 111 -1.38 9.43 2.66
C PRO A 111 -0.95 8.37 1.64
N VAL A 112 -1.84 8.08 0.69
CA VAL A 112 -1.59 7.19 -0.45
C VAL A 112 -1.49 8.05 -1.71
N LEU A 113 -0.41 7.86 -2.46
CA LEU A 113 -0.01 8.69 -3.60
C LEU A 113 -0.19 7.95 -4.93
N ALA A 114 -0.49 8.69 -5.99
CA ALA A 114 -0.62 8.16 -7.34
C ALA A 114 0.74 7.68 -7.90
N PRO A 115 0.97 6.37 -8.12
CA PRO A 115 2.27 5.84 -8.57
C PRO A 115 2.67 6.33 -9.99
N ILE A 116 1.68 6.80 -10.74
CA ILE A 116 1.82 7.29 -12.11
C ILE A 116 0.66 8.25 -12.41
N ASP A 117 0.78 9.03 -13.49
CA ASP A 117 -0.35 9.78 -14.04
C ASP A 117 -1.49 8.81 -14.37
N MET A 118 -2.67 9.03 -13.79
CA MET A 118 -3.80 8.12 -13.93
C MET A 118 -5.14 8.84 -13.76
N LYS A 119 -6.18 8.30 -14.38
CA LYS A 119 -7.52 8.88 -14.45
C LYS A 119 -8.48 8.03 -13.64
N LEU A 120 -9.23 8.64 -12.72
CA LEU A 120 -10.26 7.93 -11.96
C LEU A 120 -11.36 7.48 -12.92
N VAL A 121 -11.67 6.18 -12.94
CA VAL A 121 -12.70 5.60 -13.82
C VAL A 121 -13.84 4.95 -13.05
N GLY A 122 -13.65 4.64 -11.77
CA GLY A 122 -14.71 4.13 -10.93
C GLY A 122 -14.34 4.07 -9.46
N PHE A 123 -15.33 3.81 -8.62
CA PHE A 123 -15.15 3.55 -7.20
C PHE A 123 -16.23 2.61 -6.68
N GLN A 124 -15.96 2.00 -5.52
CA GLN A 124 -16.98 1.36 -4.70
C GLN A 124 -16.67 1.66 -3.23
N ASN A 125 -17.63 2.23 -2.51
CA ASN A 125 -17.55 2.40 -1.07
C ASN A 125 -18.32 1.27 -0.39
N ASN A 126 -17.59 0.29 0.14
CA ASN A 126 -18.15 -0.81 0.91
C ASN A 126 -17.81 -0.69 2.40
N SER A 127 -17.33 0.49 2.84
CA SER A 127 -16.92 0.73 4.21
C SER A 127 -18.09 0.52 5.18
N PHE A 128 -17.82 -0.10 6.32
CA PHE A 128 -18.87 -0.44 7.27
C PHE A 128 -18.41 -0.36 8.72
N TYR A 129 -19.37 -0.38 9.62
CA TYR A 129 -19.13 -0.47 11.04
C TYR A 129 -20.16 -1.35 11.76
N ARG A 130 -19.81 -1.83 12.96
CA ARG A 130 -20.71 -2.58 13.85
C ARG A 130 -20.83 -1.88 15.18
N ILE A 131 -22.04 -1.86 15.73
CA ILE A 131 -22.29 -1.38 17.09
C ILE A 131 -22.61 -2.60 17.98
N THR A 132 -21.83 -2.79 19.03
CA THR A 132 -22.14 -3.75 20.11
C THR A 132 -22.33 -2.95 21.40
N GLU A 133 -23.44 -3.19 22.12
CA GLU A 133 -23.74 -2.50 23.40
C GLU A 133 -23.68 -0.96 23.33
N GLY A 134 -24.04 -0.38 22.18
CA GLY A 134 -24.06 1.07 21.98
C GLY A 134 -22.70 1.70 21.65
N GLN A 135 -21.63 0.90 21.50
CA GLN A 135 -20.30 1.36 21.06
C GLN A 135 -19.96 0.82 19.67
N ASN A 136 -19.31 1.64 18.85
CA ASN A 136 -18.74 1.17 17.58
C ASN A 136 -17.57 0.23 17.89
N THR A 137 -17.77 -1.07 17.68
CA THR A 137 -16.83 -2.12 18.08
C THR A 137 -15.92 -2.56 16.95
N VAL A 138 -16.35 -2.37 15.70
CA VAL A 138 -15.59 -2.79 14.51
C VAL A 138 -15.84 -1.78 13.41
N ARG A 139 -14.80 -1.06 12.97
CA ARG A 139 -14.80 -0.28 11.74
C ARG A 139 -13.96 -1.02 10.71
N THR A 140 -14.43 -1.04 9.47
CA THR A 140 -13.69 -1.60 8.34
C THR A 140 -13.76 -0.61 7.20
N ASP A 141 -12.60 -0.06 6.86
CA ASP A 141 -12.43 0.86 5.75
C ASP A 141 -12.26 0.06 4.45
N ASP A 142 -13.32 0.01 3.65
CA ASP A 142 -13.43 -0.80 2.42
C ASP A 142 -13.80 0.10 1.23
N LEU A 143 -13.22 1.30 1.16
CA LEU A 143 -13.26 2.09 -0.07
C LEU A 143 -12.25 1.52 -1.06
N VAL A 144 -12.69 1.35 -2.32
CA VAL A 144 -11.84 1.06 -3.47
C VAL A 144 -11.99 2.13 -4.54
N LEU A 145 -10.87 2.49 -5.17
CA LEU A 145 -10.79 3.32 -6.35
C LEU A 145 -10.19 2.55 -7.52
N PHE A 146 -10.70 2.83 -8.72
CA PHE A 146 -10.22 2.26 -9.97
C PHE A 146 -9.72 3.38 -10.88
N PHE A 147 -8.52 3.19 -11.41
CA PHE A 147 -7.91 4.13 -12.33
C PHE A 147 -7.51 3.46 -13.64
N GLU A 148 -7.55 4.23 -14.71
CA GLU A 148 -6.88 3.92 -15.96
C GLU A 148 -5.61 4.76 -16.07
N SER A 149 -4.50 4.14 -16.46
CA SER A 149 -3.23 4.84 -16.68
C SER A 149 -3.39 5.92 -17.74
N ALA A 150 -2.89 7.11 -17.42
CA ALA A 150 -2.74 8.22 -18.35
C ALA A 150 -1.28 8.37 -18.83
N SER A 151 -0.40 7.42 -18.47
CA SER A 151 0.99 7.42 -18.90
C SER A 151 1.17 6.69 -20.23
N PRO A 152 1.99 7.23 -21.14
CA PRO A 152 2.36 6.55 -22.38
C PRO A 152 3.19 5.29 -22.14
N ASP A 153 3.84 5.15 -20.98
CA ASP A 153 4.64 3.95 -20.66
C ASP A 153 3.79 2.71 -20.40
N TRP A 154 2.54 2.91 -19.97
CA TRP A 154 1.63 1.84 -19.56
C TRP A 154 0.21 2.11 -20.09
N PRO A 155 -0.01 2.12 -21.42
CA PRO A 155 -1.30 2.43 -22.00
C PRO A 155 -2.33 1.34 -21.64
N GLY A 156 -3.53 1.76 -21.24
CA GLY A 156 -4.63 0.85 -20.87
C GLY A 156 -4.40 0.04 -19.60
N MET A 157 -3.31 0.29 -18.85
CA MET A 157 -3.10 -0.31 -17.54
C MET A 157 -4.19 0.17 -16.57
N ILE A 158 -4.73 -0.77 -15.80
CA ILE A 158 -5.71 -0.49 -14.75
C ILE A 158 -5.00 -0.56 -13.40
N ILE A 159 -5.30 0.40 -12.53
CA ILE A 159 -4.80 0.45 -11.16
C ILE A 159 -5.99 0.33 -10.21
N TYR A 160 -5.89 -0.63 -9.31
CA TYR A 160 -6.82 -0.92 -8.22
C TYR A 160 -6.20 -0.44 -6.92
N VAL A 161 -6.90 0.38 -6.13
CA VAL A 161 -6.43 0.87 -4.82
C VAL A 161 -7.51 0.65 -3.78
N TYR A 162 -7.23 -0.17 -2.77
CA TYR A 162 -8.24 -0.72 -1.84
C TYR A 162 -7.80 -0.72 -0.39
N HIS A 163 -8.78 -0.84 0.50
CA HIS A 163 -8.73 -0.54 1.91
C HIS A 163 -8.32 0.91 2.15
N LEU A 164 -9.03 1.85 1.50
CA LEU A 164 -8.90 3.27 1.79
C LEU A 164 -9.92 3.67 2.87
N SER A 165 -9.53 4.54 3.80
CA SER A 165 -10.44 5.17 4.77
C SER A 165 -11.19 6.35 4.18
N SER A 166 -10.52 7.11 3.33
CA SER A 166 -11.10 8.23 2.60
C SER A 166 -10.32 8.55 1.33
N SER A 167 -10.93 9.31 0.44
CA SER A 167 -10.28 9.85 -0.75
C SER A 167 -10.63 11.31 -1.02
N PRO A 168 -9.67 12.15 -1.43
CA PRO A 168 -9.96 13.48 -1.92
C PRO A 168 -10.71 13.51 -3.25
N LEU A 169 -10.73 12.39 -3.97
CA LEU A 169 -11.43 12.23 -5.24
C LEU A 169 -12.93 11.94 -5.07
N LEU A 170 -13.37 11.76 -3.83
CA LEU A 170 -14.78 11.61 -3.44
C LEU A 170 -15.15 12.74 -2.46
N PRO A 171 -15.43 13.96 -2.92
CA PRO A 171 -15.75 15.12 -2.09
C PRO A 171 -16.91 14.88 -1.12
N GLY A 172 -17.93 14.14 -1.55
CA GLY A 172 -19.08 13.81 -0.71
C GLY A 172 -18.83 12.70 0.31
N GLN A 173 -17.73 11.94 0.19
CA GLN A 173 -17.48 10.80 1.08
C GLN A 173 -17.21 11.26 2.52
N ASN A 174 -17.94 10.67 3.48
CA ASN A 174 -17.94 11.01 4.90
C ASN A 174 -18.40 12.44 5.24
N ILE A 175 -18.85 13.21 4.24
CA ILE A 175 -19.50 14.51 4.40
C ILE A 175 -21.01 14.36 4.20
N ASN A 176 -21.39 13.63 3.14
CA ASN A 176 -22.75 13.21 2.90
C ASN A 176 -23.01 11.87 3.62
N PRO A 177 -24.02 11.76 4.49
CA PRO A 177 -24.35 10.50 5.16
C PRO A 177 -24.63 9.35 4.19
N ASP A 178 -25.14 9.65 2.99
CA ASP A 178 -25.44 8.64 1.96
C ASP A 178 -24.17 8.13 1.24
N CYS A 179 -23.00 8.71 1.51
CA CYS A 179 -21.69 8.23 1.08
C CYS A 179 -20.72 8.07 2.27
N SER A 180 -21.24 7.58 3.39
CA SER A 180 -20.45 7.26 4.58
C SER A 180 -20.39 5.76 4.80
N ALA A 181 -19.53 5.32 5.73
CA ALA A 181 -19.55 3.93 6.17
C ALA A 181 -20.95 3.56 6.72
N VAL A 182 -21.44 2.36 6.42
CA VAL A 182 -22.78 1.91 6.80
C VAL A 182 -22.76 0.94 7.98
N MET A 183 -23.80 0.95 8.80
CA MET A 183 -23.95 -0.03 9.87
C MET A 183 -24.26 -1.41 9.30
N GLU A 184 -23.57 -2.46 9.75
CA GLU A 184 -23.91 -3.84 9.40
C GLU A 184 -25.28 -4.25 9.98
N PRO A 185 -26.12 -5.01 9.25
CA PRO A 185 -25.87 -5.57 7.91
C PRO A 185 -25.93 -4.52 6.79
N ARG A 186 -24.95 -4.54 5.86
CA ARG A 186 -24.75 -3.49 4.82
C ARG A 186 -25.94 -3.23 3.88
N GLY A 187 -26.86 -4.18 3.69
CA GLY A 187 -28.00 -4.04 2.79
C GLY A 187 -27.59 -3.66 1.35
N GLU A 188 -28.45 -2.91 0.64
CA GLU A 188 -28.18 -2.39 -0.72
C GLU A 188 -27.41 -1.06 -0.72
N ASN A 189 -26.92 -0.61 0.43
CA ASN A 189 -26.31 0.71 0.61
C ASN A 189 -24.82 0.76 0.22
N ILE A 190 -24.40 -0.04 -0.75
CA ILE A 190 -23.04 0.02 -1.30
C ILE A 190 -23.05 1.05 -2.43
N GLN A 191 -22.34 2.17 -2.25
CA GLN A 191 -22.19 3.18 -3.29
C GLN A 191 -21.16 2.70 -4.31
N ALA A 192 -21.52 2.64 -5.58
CA ALA A 192 -20.56 2.33 -6.65
C ALA A 192 -20.91 3.10 -7.92
N GLN A 193 -19.89 3.61 -8.61
CA GLN A 193 -20.04 4.32 -9.88
C GLN A 193 -18.87 4.02 -10.80
N GLY A 194 -19.14 3.95 -12.10
CA GLY A 194 -18.11 3.92 -13.14
C GLY A 194 -17.63 2.50 -13.44
N HIS A 195 -16.40 2.37 -13.93
CA HIS A 195 -15.81 1.10 -14.34
C HIS A 195 -15.07 0.45 -13.17
N LEU A 196 -15.54 -0.71 -12.74
CA LEU A 196 -15.00 -1.49 -11.63
C LEU A 196 -14.26 -2.69 -12.21
N PHE A 197 -13.02 -2.90 -11.77
CA PHE A 197 -12.14 -3.98 -12.22
C PHE A 197 -11.82 -4.91 -11.04
N MET A 198 -12.72 -5.84 -10.78
CA MET A 198 -12.61 -6.80 -9.68
C MET A 198 -11.84 -8.05 -10.13
N GLY A 199 -11.52 -8.93 -9.18
CA GLY A 199 -10.68 -10.12 -9.40
C GLY A 199 -10.98 -10.87 -10.71
N ASN A 200 -12.21 -11.32 -10.93
CA ASN A 200 -12.61 -12.03 -12.15
C ASN A 200 -13.73 -11.32 -12.95
N MET A 201 -14.03 -10.06 -12.65
CA MET A 201 -15.11 -9.33 -13.33
C MET A 201 -14.72 -7.88 -13.55
N ASP A 202 -14.97 -7.39 -14.75
CA ASP A 202 -14.89 -5.96 -15.05
C ASP A 202 -16.28 -5.50 -15.46
N TYR A 203 -16.85 -4.50 -14.81
CA TYR A 203 -18.23 -4.09 -15.09
C TYR A 203 -18.44 -2.62 -14.82
N VAL A 204 -19.56 -2.09 -15.33
CA VAL A 204 -19.98 -0.72 -15.06
C VAL A 204 -21.03 -0.75 -13.97
N ALA A 205 -20.86 0.08 -12.95
CA ALA A 205 -21.79 0.19 -11.84
C ALA A 205 -22.40 1.59 -11.75
N ASP A 206 -23.64 1.62 -11.27
CA ASP A 206 -24.33 2.80 -10.74
C ASP A 206 -25.29 2.32 -9.64
N LYS A 207 -24.83 2.36 -8.38
CA LYS A 207 -25.50 1.72 -7.24
C LYS A 207 -25.49 2.61 -5.99
N GLY A 208 -26.48 2.39 -5.11
CA GLY A 208 -26.46 2.85 -3.73
C GLY A 208 -26.44 4.37 -3.52
N ASN A 209 -27.02 5.15 -4.42
CA ASN A 209 -26.93 6.62 -4.43
C ASN A 209 -25.49 7.15 -4.56
N ALA A 210 -24.68 6.55 -5.44
CA ALA A 210 -23.28 6.94 -5.65
C ALA A 210 -23.08 8.43 -6.00
N ALA A 211 -24.10 9.11 -6.52
CA ALA A 211 -24.08 10.56 -6.73
C ALA A 211 -23.79 11.35 -5.44
N ALA A 212 -24.18 10.83 -4.26
CA ALA A 212 -23.88 11.41 -2.96
C ALA A 212 -22.39 11.48 -2.64
N CYS A 213 -21.56 10.64 -3.28
CA CYS A 213 -20.11 10.64 -3.13
C CYS A 213 -19.42 11.75 -3.93
N GLU A 214 -20.14 12.35 -4.90
CA GLU A 214 -19.64 13.39 -5.79
C GLU A 214 -18.34 13.01 -6.51
N ALA A 215 -18.19 11.71 -6.85
CA ALA A 215 -16.96 11.17 -7.37
C ALA A 215 -16.44 11.95 -8.58
N LEU A 216 -15.16 12.31 -8.54
CA LEU A 216 -14.50 13.04 -9.63
C LEU A 216 -14.13 12.10 -10.79
N ILE A 217 -15.09 11.34 -11.30
CA ILE A 217 -14.91 10.41 -12.43
C ILE A 217 -14.36 11.19 -13.64
N GLY A 218 -13.29 10.67 -14.25
CA GLY A 218 -12.57 11.33 -15.33
C GLY A 218 -11.53 12.34 -14.89
N TYR A 219 -11.37 12.59 -13.58
CA TYR A 219 -10.26 13.41 -13.06
C TYR A 219 -8.93 12.67 -13.21
N THR A 220 -7.94 13.36 -13.77
CA THR A 220 -6.57 12.84 -13.89
C THR A 220 -5.75 13.36 -12.74
N VAL A 221 -5.27 12.45 -11.89
CA VAL A 221 -4.23 12.72 -10.90
C VAL A 221 -2.86 12.56 -11.55
N LYS A 222 -1.93 13.40 -11.15
CA LYS A 222 -0.52 13.32 -11.53
C LYS A 222 0.24 12.40 -10.60
N ARG A 223 1.29 11.79 -11.12
CA ARG A 223 2.24 11.01 -10.31
C ARG A 223 2.65 11.83 -9.06
N GLY A 224 2.52 11.22 -7.88
CA GLY A 224 2.83 11.84 -6.58
C GLY A 224 1.67 12.60 -5.94
N GLU A 225 0.55 12.85 -6.64
CA GLU A 225 -0.62 13.47 -6.02
C GLU A 225 -1.35 12.51 -5.08
N LEU A 226 -1.97 13.07 -4.04
CA LEU A 226 -2.78 12.34 -3.08
C LEU A 226 -4.02 11.71 -3.75
N ILE A 227 -4.20 10.40 -3.55
CA ILE A 227 -5.36 9.66 -4.08
C ILE A 227 -6.27 9.11 -2.98
N GLY A 228 -5.76 8.99 -1.76
CA GLY A 228 -6.54 8.54 -0.62
C GLY A 228 -5.70 8.38 0.62
N PHE A 229 -6.32 7.81 1.65
CA PHE A 229 -5.69 7.59 2.94
C PHE A 229 -5.83 6.12 3.31
N ALA A 230 -4.75 5.54 3.84
CA ALA A 230 -4.73 4.15 4.27
C ALA A 230 -5.86 3.86 5.25
N GLY A 231 -6.60 2.78 4.98
CA GLY A 231 -7.71 2.32 5.78
C GLY A 231 -7.26 1.41 6.91
N THR A 232 -8.22 1.07 7.76
CA THR A 232 -8.06 0.11 8.84
C THR A 232 -9.07 -1.02 8.70
N VAL A 233 -8.60 -2.24 8.91
CA VAL A 233 -9.45 -3.42 9.04
C VAL A 233 -9.16 -4.13 10.37
N PRO A 234 -10.10 -4.94 10.89
CA PRO A 234 -9.85 -5.75 12.07
C PRO A 234 -8.69 -6.71 11.80
N THR A 235 -7.82 -6.89 12.79
CA THR A 235 -6.75 -7.88 12.67
C THR A 235 -7.35 -9.30 12.51
N PRO A 236 -6.65 -10.24 11.85
CA PRO A 236 -7.14 -11.60 11.65
C PRO A 236 -7.47 -12.36 12.94
N ASP A 237 -6.80 -12.02 14.05
CA ASP A 237 -7.03 -12.57 15.39
C ASP A 237 -8.11 -11.83 16.19
N GLY A 238 -8.71 -10.78 15.61
CA GLY A 238 -9.74 -9.94 16.22
C GLY A 238 -9.23 -8.99 17.31
N VAL A 239 -7.92 -8.90 17.53
CA VAL A 239 -7.29 -8.04 18.54
C VAL A 239 -6.64 -6.81 17.90
N GLY A 240 -7.39 -5.72 17.84
CA GLY A 240 -6.91 -4.43 17.33
C GLY A 240 -7.24 -4.18 15.85
N THR A 241 -6.56 -3.20 15.25
CA THR A 241 -6.74 -2.83 13.84
C THR A 241 -5.42 -2.90 13.09
N HIS A 242 -5.49 -3.30 11.83
CA HIS A 242 -4.38 -3.36 10.90
C HIS A 242 -4.58 -2.30 9.81
N SER A 243 -3.59 -1.42 9.64
CA SER A 243 -3.59 -0.37 8.63
C SER A 243 -2.71 -0.77 7.45
N PHE A 244 -3.29 -0.73 6.25
CA PHE A 244 -2.60 -0.99 4.99
C PHE A 244 -3.41 -0.45 3.81
N VAL A 245 -2.82 -0.49 2.62
CA VAL A 245 -3.54 -0.34 1.36
C VAL A 245 -3.21 -1.52 0.47
N ASP A 246 -4.21 -2.04 -0.24
CA ASP A 246 -4.05 -3.06 -1.25
C ASP A 246 -3.98 -2.41 -2.64
N ILE A 247 -2.91 -2.65 -3.39
CA ILE A 247 -2.79 -2.13 -4.76
C ILE A 247 -2.58 -3.27 -5.74
N GLY A 248 -3.43 -3.29 -6.77
CA GLY A 248 -3.43 -4.28 -7.84
C GLY A 248 -3.30 -3.60 -9.20
N PHE A 249 -2.79 -4.35 -10.18
CA PHE A 249 -2.60 -3.85 -11.54
C PHE A 249 -3.09 -4.86 -12.57
N LYS A 250 -3.93 -4.41 -13.51
CA LYS A 250 -4.11 -5.13 -14.77
C LYS A 250 -3.30 -4.48 -15.87
N VAL A 251 -2.59 -5.27 -16.65
CA VAL A 251 -1.83 -4.81 -17.83
C VAL A 251 -2.32 -5.53 -19.08
N SER A 252 -2.25 -4.84 -20.22
CA SER A 252 -2.63 -5.42 -21.49
C SER A 252 -1.57 -6.40 -21.99
N ASP A 253 -2.00 -7.52 -22.57
CA ASP A 253 -1.16 -8.45 -23.32
C ASP A 253 -1.84 -8.83 -24.65
N THR A 254 -1.13 -9.46 -25.57
CA THR A 254 -1.74 -9.99 -26.81
C THR A 254 -2.51 -11.29 -26.61
N SER A 255 -2.21 -12.03 -25.55
CA SER A 255 -2.92 -13.25 -25.18
C SER A 255 -4.22 -12.92 -24.43
N GLU A 256 -5.22 -13.78 -24.57
CA GLU A 256 -6.45 -13.65 -23.81
C GLU A 256 -6.22 -14.13 -22.36
N ASN A 257 -6.76 -13.37 -21.41
CA ASN A 257 -6.73 -13.72 -20.00
C ASN A 257 -7.53 -15.00 -19.76
N PRO A 258 -6.93 -16.09 -19.23
CA PRO A 258 -7.63 -17.35 -19.01
C PRO A 258 -8.73 -17.30 -17.94
N LEU A 259 -8.77 -16.21 -17.15
CA LEU A 259 -9.84 -15.95 -16.18
C LEU A 259 -10.96 -15.09 -16.76
N PHE A 260 -10.81 -14.58 -17.99
CA PHE A 260 -11.85 -13.81 -18.64
C PHE A 260 -13.12 -14.64 -18.84
N GLY A 261 -14.29 -14.05 -18.58
CA GLY A 261 -15.58 -14.72 -18.70
C GLY A 261 -15.89 -15.75 -17.61
N LEU A 262 -15.00 -15.99 -16.64
CA LEU A 262 -15.36 -16.74 -15.44
C LEU A 262 -16.41 -15.95 -14.64
N LYS A 263 -17.44 -16.65 -14.18
CA LYS A 263 -18.53 -16.03 -13.41
C LYS A 263 -18.00 -15.58 -12.06
N GLY A 264 -18.16 -14.30 -11.74
CA GLY A 264 -18.00 -13.77 -10.39
C GLY A 264 -19.33 -13.28 -9.81
N THR A 265 -19.29 -12.90 -8.55
CA THR A 265 -20.36 -12.16 -7.86
C THR A 265 -19.74 -10.92 -7.24
N ASP A 266 -20.38 -9.76 -7.38
CA ASP A 266 -19.92 -8.55 -6.70
C ASP A 266 -20.25 -8.58 -5.19
N ALA A 267 -19.91 -7.51 -4.46
CA ALA A 267 -20.18 -7.41 -3.02
C ALA A 267 -21.67 -7.47 -2.66
N SER A 268 -22.58 -7.22 -3.63
CA SER A 268 -24.03 -7.37 -3.47
C SER A 268 -24.55 -8.77 -3.79
N GLY A 269 -23.68 -9.68 -4.25
CA GLY A 269 -24.04 -11.03 -4.68
C GLY A 269 -24.59 -11.09 -6.11
N GLU A 270 -24.61 -9.96 -6.83
CA GLU A 270 -25.07 -9.91 -8.22
C GLU A 270 -24.05 -10.60 -9.13
N ARG A 271 -24.55 -11.47 -10.01
CA ARG A 271 -23.73 -12.19 -10.98
C ARG A 271 -23.57 -11.35 -12.25
N HIS A 272 -22.34 -10.98 -12.56
CA HIS A 272 -22.00 -10.31 -13.81
C HIS A 272 -21.51 -11.32 -14.85
N VAL A 273 -22.08 -11.26 -16.05
CA VAL A 273 -21.72 -12.12 -17.19
C VAL A 273 -21.00 -11.25 -18.22
N GLN A 274 -19.71 -11.52 -18.43
CA GLN A 274 -18.87 -10.99 -19.51
C GLN A 274 -19.01 -9.48 -19.78
N THR A 275 -18.29 -8.67 -19.01
CA THR A 275 -17.98 -7.30 -19.42
C THR A 275 -16.48 -7.05 -19.22
N GLY A 276 -15.89 -6.21 -20.07
CA GLY A 276 -14.48 -5.82 -19.98
C GLY A 276 -13.59 -6.27 -21.14
N ASN A 277 -12.31 -5.92 -21.03
CA ASN A 277 -11.29 -6.21 -22.02
C ASN A 277 -10.68 -7.61 -21.74
N PRO A 278 -10.81 -8.59 -22.65
CA PRO A 278 -10.28 -9.94 -22.46
C PRO A 278 -8.75 -10.00 -22.40
N TYR A 279 -8.07 -8.93 -22.80
CA TYR A 279 -6.61 -8.85 -22.91
C TYR A 279 -5.95 -8.23 -21.68
N LEU A 280 -6.70 -7.97 -20.60
CA LEU A 280 -6.17 -7.43 -19.35
C LEU A 280 -5.85 -8.54 -18.35
N HIS A 281 -4.61 -8.57 -17.86
CA HIS A 281 -4.08 -9.60 -16.96
C HIS A 281 -3.66 -9.01 -15.62
N TRP A 282 -4.02 -9.66 -14.51
CA TRP A 282 -3.44 -9.34 -13.20
C TRP A 282 -1.99 -9.81 -13.12
N VAL A 283 -1.16 -9.02 -12.45
CA VAL A 283 0.29 -9.27 -12.26
C VAL A 283 0.67 -9.21 -10.79
N GLN A 284 1.79 -9.85 -10.39
CA GLN A 284 2.38 -9.64 -9.06
C GLN A 284 3.10 -8.28 -9.01
N PRO A 285 2.55 -7.25 -8.32
CA PRO A 285 3.04 -5.88 -8.47
C PRO A 285 4.52 -5.70 -8.06
N GLY A 286 4.94 -6.33 -6.96
CA GLY A 286 6.29 -6.19 -6.43
C GLY A 286 7.39 -6.73 -7.35
N LEU A 287 7.10 -7.80 -8.13
CA LEU A 287 8.08 -8.40 -9.03
C LEU A 287 7.89 -8.03 -10.51
N PHE A 288 6.71 -7.55 -10.89
CA PHE A 288 6.41 -7.17 -12.26
C PHE A 288 6.92 -5.76 -12.58
N PHE A 289 6.82 -4.83 -11.63
CA PHE A 289 7.22 -3.44 -11.82
C PHE A 289 8.55 -3.10 -11.16
N TYR A 290 9.21 -2.08 -11.70
CA TYR A 290 10.27 -1.36 -11.01
C TYR A 290 9.66 -0.19 -10.23
N TRP A 291 10.08 -0.04 -8.99
CA TRP A 291 9.57 0.95 -8.04
C TRP A 291 10.66 1.94 -7.65
N LYS A 292 10.32 3.22 -7.52
CA LYS A 292 11.24 4.27 -7.09
C LYS A 292 10.51 5.26 -6.17
N SER A 293 11.22 5.82 -5.20
CA SER A 293 10.64 6.82 -4.30
C SER A 293 10.41 8.15 -5.00
N TYR A 294 9.44 8.91 -4.49
CA TYR A 294 9.43 10.36 -4.71
C TYR A 294 10.59 10.95 -3.92
N ILE A 295 11.50 11.60 -4.61
CA ILE A 295 12.50 12.48 -4.01
C ILE A 295 12.36 13.85 -4.68
N PRO A 296 12.78 14.95 -4.04
CA PRO A 296 12.90 16.23 -4.72
C PRO A 296 13.67 16.05 -6.05
N ASP A 297 13.12 16.58 -7.14
CA ASP A 297 13.67 16.47 -8.49
C ASP A 297 13.79 15.03 -9.05
N ALA A 298 13.02 14.07 -8.51
CA ALA A 298 13.02 12.70 -9.00
C ALA A 298 12.68 12.62 -10.49
N ASN A 299 13.64 12.14 -11.29
CA ASN A 299 13.36 11.66 -12.63
C ASN A 299 13.01 10.17 -12.58
N PHE A 300 11.87 9.82 -13.18
CA PHE A 300 11.39 8.46 -13.34
C PHE A 300 11.73 7.96 -14.74
N PRO A 301 12.60 6.94 -14.86
CA PRO A 301 12.82 6.28 -16.14
C PRO A 301 11.51 5.71 -16.69
N SER A 302 11.45 5.54 -18.01
CA SER A 302 10.29 4.94 -18.68
C SER A 302 9.95 3.58 -18.07
N GLY A 303 8.66 3.37 -17.76
CA GLY A 303 8.16 2.12 -17.20
C GLY A 303 8.33 1.97 -15.69
N VAL A 304 9.06 2.87 -15.02
CA VAL A 304 9.24 2.83 -13.55
C VAL A 304 8.04 3.48 -12.86
N LEU A 305 7.44 2.75 -11.93
CA LEU A 305 6.38 3.24 -11.05
C LEU A 305 6.98 3.89 -9.81
N ALA A 306 6.21 4.78 -9.21
CA ALA A 306 6.59 5.38 -7.95
C ALA A 306 5.95 4.64 -6.76
N TYR A 307 6.66 4.60 -5.63
CA TYR A 307 6.07 4.11 -4.38
C TYR A 307 4.83 4.94 -4.01
N PRO A 308 3.73 4.32 -3.56
CA PRO A 308 2.47 5.02 -3.33
C PRO A 308 2.40 5.74 -1.98
N PHE A 309 3.53 6.20 -1.43
CA PHE A 309 3.62 6.86 -0.12
C PHE A 309 4.82 7.81 -0.06
N GLU A 310 4.83 8.67 0.95
CA GLU A 310 5.95 9.55 1.25
C GLU A 310 7.17 8.75 1.73
N ALA A 311 8.30 8.95 1.05
CA ALA A 311 9.57 8.32 1.38
C ALA A 311 10.71 9.26 0.99
N ASP A 312 11.92 8.99 1.49
CA ASP A 312 13.17 9.61 1.04
C ASP A 312 13.16 11.16 0.97
N GLY A 313 12.39 11.80 1.87
CA GLY A 313 12.31 13.25 2.00
C GLY A 313 11.25 13.94 1.16
N TYR A 314 10.48 13.21 0.35
CA TYR A 314 9.26 13.75 -0.26
C TYR A 314 8.14 13.86 0.77
N GLN A 315 7.47 15.02 0.78
CA GLN A 315 6.34 15.31 1.64
C GLN A 315 5.28 16.09 0.87
N LEU A 316 4.03 15.72 1.09
CA LEU A 316 2.86 16.46 0.69
C LEU A 316 2.74 17.77 1.49
N PRO A 317 1.98 18.73 0.97
CA PRO A 317 1.54 19.87 1.77
C PRO A 317 0.85 19.42 3.07
N THR A 318 1.02 20.18 4.15
CA THR A 318 0.48 19.85 5.48
C THR A 318 -1.03 19.63 5.47
N GLU A 319 -1.78 20.40 4.68
CA GLU A 319 -3.23 20.25 4.53
C GLU A 319 -3.66 18.91 3.92
N GLN A 320 -2.81 18.27 3.12
CA GLN A 320 -3.07 16.98 2.49
C GLN A 320 -2.78 15.79 3.42
N HIS A 321 -2.42 16.06 4.67
CA HIS A 321 -2.33 15.06 5.74
C HIS A 321 -3.63 14.93 6.55
N ASP A 322 -4.59 15.84 6.36
CA ASP A 322 -5.92 15.69 6.95
C ASP A 322 -6.71 14.64 6.16
N VAL A 323 -7.14 13.56 6.81
CA VAL A 323 -7.96 12.50 6.19
C VAL A 323 -9.29 13.01 5.61
N ASN A 324 -9.72 14.22 5.98
CA ASN A 324 -10.90 14.88 5.42
C ASN A 324 -10.60 15.80 4.24
N PHE A 325 -9.32 15.94 3.84
CA PHE A 325 -8.93 16.73 2.69
C PHE A 325 -9.65 16.24 1.41
N LYS A 326 -10.28 17.16 0.69
CA LYS A 326 -10.98 16.90 -0.57
C LYS A 326 -10.47 17.80 -1.69
N TYR A 327 -10.41 17.28 -2.91
CA TYR A 327 -10.21 18.13 -4.06
C TYR A 327 -11.49 18.94 -4.34
N SER A 328 -11.31 20.18 -4.80
CA SER A 328 -12.41 21.01 -5.24
C SER A 328 -13.08 20.36 -6.46
N SER A 329 -14.40 20.27 -6.44
CA SER A 329 -15.21 19.82 -7.60
C SER A 329 -15.19 20.83 -8.76
N LYS A 330 -14.65 22.03 -8.55
CA LYS A 330 -14.51 23.07 -9.58
C LYS A 330 -13.18 22.93 -10.31
N LYS A 331 -13.24 22.60 -11.61
CA LYS A 331 -12.20 22.93 -12.58
C LYS A 331 -12.39 24.36 -13.07
#